data_AF-A0A9X0DI00-F1
#
_entry.id   AF-A0A9X0DI00-F1
#
_cell.length_a   1.000
_cell.length_b   1.000
_cell.length_c   1.000
_cell.angle_alpha   90.00
_cell.angle_beta   90.00
_cell.angle_gamma   90.00
#
_symmetry.space_group_name_H-M   'P 1'
#
loop_
_entity.id
_entity.type
_entity.pdbx_description
1 polymer ?
#
loop_
_entity_poly.entity_id
_entity_poly.type
_entity_poly.pdbx_seq_one_letter_code
_entity_poly.pdbx_strand_id
1 'polypeptide(L)'
;MNRASTTLLHITAGLEKDFILAIYSDDDIGTPYALLETHPTIPNHRAQGVSFITQFSPPDSPPPSPSEIVFVAECDSHMRDDIPMLISALKIFLKSLPTNVKFNIRSFRTKIDFLWPQSKDYSSETLQEVMQHIATFDASYGGMENSRQLKLLLKVDYLRYHWKSFLLLMPASRWRKHKETFESFALELVMPFYLR
;
A
#
# COMPACT_ATOMS: atom_id res chain seq x y z
N MET A 1 -24.48 24.28 -8.17
CA MET A 1 -24.38 23.03 -7.40
C MET A 1 -25.17 21.99 -8.18
N ASN A 2 -24.51 21.19 -9.03
CA ASN A 2 -25.18 20.14 -9.78
C ASN A 2 -25.53 19.02 -8.79
N ARG A 3 -26.80 18.94 -8.43
CA ARG A 3 -27.31 17.90 -7.54
C ARG A 3 -27.89 16.78 -8.40
N ALA A 4 -27.23 15.63 -8.39
CA ALA A 4 -27.81 14.39 -8.88
C ALA A 4 -28.33 13.61 -7.67
N SER A 5 -29.59 13.20 -7.72
CA SER A 5 -30.17 12.29 -6.73
C SER A 5 -30.75 11.09 -7.46
N THR A 6 -30.37 9.89 -7.01
CA THR A 6 -31.04 8.65 -7.39
C THR A 6 -31.62 8.01 -6.12
N THR A 7 -32.81 7.44 -6.22
CA THR A 7 -33.48 6.80 -5.09
C THR A 7 -33.92 5.41 -5.52
N LEU A 8 -33.31 4.37 -4.94
CA LEU A 8 -33.86 3.04 -5.02
C LEU A 8 -35.02 2.93 -4.03
N LEU A 9 -36.24 2.80 -4.55
CA LEU A 9 -37.45 2.61 -3.77
C LEU A 9 -38.06 1.26 -4.13
N HIS A 10 -38.03 0.33 -3.18
CA HIS A 10 -38.85 -0.88 -3.21
C HIS A 10 -39.17 -1.31 -1.77
N ILE A 11 -40.44 -1.61 -1.50
CA ILE A 11 -40.97 -1.72 -0.12
C ILE A 11 -40.81 -3.15 0.46
N THR A 12 -40.57 -4.19 -0.36
CA THR A 12 -40.69 -5.60 0.09
C THR A 12 -39.77 -6.62 -0.59
N ALA A 13 -38.59 -6.25 -1.10
CA ALA A 13 -37.61 -7.23 -1.59
C ALA A 13 -36.19 -6.89 -1.11
N GLY A 14 -35.49 -7.89 -0.55
CA GLY A 14 -34.09 -7.77 -0.18
C GLY A 14 -33.18 -7.83 -1.40
N LEU A 15 -32.06 -7.10 -1.37
CA LEU A 15 -31.00 -7.25 -2.36
C LEU A 15 -30.35 -8.63 -2.18
N GLU A 16 -30.65 -9.56 -3.09
CA GLU A 16 -30.04 -10.90 -3.10
C GLU A 16 -28.56 -10.85 -3.53
N LYS A 17 -28.15 -9.80 -4.24
CA LYS A 17 -26.81 -9.61 -4.79
C LYS A 17 -26.34 -8.17 -4.65
N ASP A 18 -25.02 -8.00 -4.63
CA ASP A 18 -24.39 -6.69 -4.69
C ASP A 18 -24.65 -6.02 -6.04
N PHE A 19 -24.78 -4.69 -6.03
CA PHE A 19 -24.81 -3.88 -7.24
C PHE A 19 -23.76 -2.78 -7.14
N ILE A 20 -23.23 -2.37 -8.29
CA ILE A 20 -22.24 -1.30 -8.39
C ILE A 20 -22.92 -0.07 -8.98
N LEU A 21 -22.95 1.04 -8.23
CA LEU A 21 -23.33 2.35 -8.74
C LEU A 21 -22.05 3.13 -9.07
N ALA A 22 -21.69 3.18 -10.35
CA ALA A 22 -20.60 4.01 -10.84
C ALA A 22 -21.15 5.37 -11.29
N ILE A 23 -20.66 6.45 -10.67
CA ILE A 23 -21.00 7.83 -11.03
C ILE A 23 -19.78 8.43 -11.74
N TYR A 24 -19.96 8.82 -13.00
CA TYR A 24 -18.95 9.51 -13.80
C TYR A 24 -19.30 10.99 -13.90
N SER A 25 -18.31 11.86 -13.82
CA SER A 25 -18.44 13.30 -14.06
C SER A 25 -17.44 13.67 -15.14
N ASP A 26 -17.90 14.27 -16.23
CA ASP A 26 -17.04 14.60 -17.37
C ASP A 26 -16.16 15.83 -17.09
N ASP A 27 -16.59 16.71 -16.16
CA ASP A 27 -15.87 17.92 -15.74
C ASP A 27 -15.50 17.87 -14.24
N ASP A 28 -14.36 18.47 -13.89
CA ASP A 28 -13.80 18.69 -12.54
C ASP A 28 -13.20 17.50 -11.75
N ILE A 29 -13.00 16.31 -12.35
CA ILE A 29 -12.23 15.23 -11.70
C ILE A 29 -10.74 15.61 -11.66
N GLY A 30 -10.30 16.22 -10.56
CA GLY A 30 -8.90 16.61 -10.38
C GLY A 30 -8.72 17.99 -9.77
N THR A 31 -9.70 18.88 -9.95
CA THR A 31 -9.63 20.26 -9.48
C THR A 31 -9.77 20.29 -7.96
N PRO A 32 -8.78 20.83 -7.22
CA PRO A 32 -8.91 21.02 -5.80
C PRO A 32 -10.09 21.94 -5.48
N TYR A 33 -10.92 21.57 -4.52
CA TYR A 33 -12.04 22.40 -4.10
C TYR A 33 -12.19 22.41 -2.57
N ALA A 34 -12.73 23.50 -2.04
CA ALA A 34 -13.08 23.62 -0.63
C ALA A 34 -14.60 23.82 -0.51
N LEU A 35 -15.22 22.99 0.32
CA LEU A 35 -16.63 23.07 0.69
C LEU A 35 -16.72 23.61 2.13
N LEU A 36 -17.51 24.66 2.32
CA LEU A 36 -17.83 25.21 3.64
C LEU A 36 -19.34 25.07 3.87
N GLU A 37 -19.71 24.27 4.86
CA GLU A 37 -21.09 24.13 5.30
C GLU A 37 -21.29 24.84 6.64
N THR A 38 -22.45 25.47 6.82
CA THR A 38 -22.83 26.10 8.09
C THR A 38 -23.93 25.28 8.73
N HIS A 39 -23.82 25.03 10.03
CA HIS A 39 -24.83 24.26 10.76
C HIS A 39 -26.18 24.99 10.67
N PRO A 40 -27.28 24.31 10.27
CA PRO A 40 -28.53 24.99 9.95
C PRO A 40 -29.19 25.64 11.18
N THR A 41 -28.92 25.13 12.38
CA THR A 41 -29.60 25.57 13.62
C THR A 41 -28.67 26.04 14.75
N ILE A 42 -27.35 25.93 14.60
CA ILE A 42 -26.41 26.32 15.65
C ILE A 42 -25.61 27.52 15.13
N PRO A 43 -25.80 28.72 15.73
CA PRO A 43 -25.05 29.90 15.33
C PRO A 43 -23.54 29.65 15.39
N ASN A 44 -22.82 30.23 14.43
CA ASN A 44 -21.36 30.22 14.36
C ASN A 44 -20.70 28.82 14.26
N HIS A 45 -21.45 27.76 13.94
CA HIS A 45 -20.88 26.44 13.67
C HIS A 45 -20.74 26.22 12.17
N ARG A 46 -19.52 25.90 11.73
CA ARG A 46 -19.19 25.62 10.33
C ARG A 46 -18.31 24.38 10.24
N ALA A 47 -18.48 23.60 9.17
CA ALA A 47 -17.62 22.49 8.79
C ALA A 47 -16.97 22.83 7.46
N GLN A 48 -15.65 22.64 7.35
CA GLN A 48 -14.92 22.84 6.11
C GLN A 48 -14.33 21.49 5.67
N GLY A 49 -14.69 21.06 4.46
CA GLY A 49 -14.05 19.95 3.77
C GLY A 49 -13.20 20.49 2.65
N VAL A 50 -11.99 19.96 2.46
CA VAL A 50 -11.15 20.30 1.32
C VAL A 50 -10.78 19.01 0.60
N SER A 51 -10.98 18.99 -0.71
CA SER A 51 -10.63 17.88 -1.58
C SER A 51 -9.46 18.29 -2.45
N PHE A 52 -8.41 17.47 -2.43
CA PHE A 52 -7.25 17.62 -3.30
C PHE A 52 -7.05 16.30 -4.04
N ILE A 53 -7.08 16.34 -5.36
CA ILE A 53 -6.64 15.22 -6.19
C ILE A 53 -5.26 15.61 -6.69
N THR A 54 -4.22 14.95 -6.19
CA THR A 54 -2.83 15.29 -6.49
C THR A 54 -2.45 14.82 -7.89
N GLN A 55 -2.84 15.57 -8.92
CA GLN A 55 -2.30 15.43 -10.29
C GLN A 55 -1.26 16.50 -10.61
N PHE A 56 -0.88 17.34 -9.64
CA PHE A 56 0.08 18.42 -9.86
C PHE A 56 1.52 17.92 -9.68
N SER A 57 2.26 17.82 -10.78
CA SER A 57 3.70 18.08 -10.76
C SER A 57 3.88 19.58 -10.99
N PRO A 58 4.37 20.36 -10.00
CA PRO A 58 4.73 21.75 -10.25
C PRO A 58 5.67 21.85 -11.46
N PRO A 59 5.53 22.87 -12.33
CA PRO A 59 6.37 23.03 -13.54
C PRO A 59 7.87 22.99 -13.24
N ASP A 60 8.26 23.45 -12.05
CA ASP A 60 9.65 23.53 -11.58
C ASP A 60 10.01 22.47 -10.53
N SER A 61 9.20 21.43 -10.36
CA SER A 61 9.55 20.35 -9.44
C SER A 61 10.71 19.53 -10.00
N PRO A 62 11.73 19.20 -9.19
CA PRO A 62 12.77 18.27 -9.61
C PRO A 62 12.12 16.96 -10.04
N PRO A 63 12.68 16.24 -11.04
CA PRO A 63 12.15 14.94 -11.44
C PRO A 63 11.99 14.10 -10.18
N PRO A 64 10.87 13.37 -10.04
CA PRO A 64 10.65 12.57 -8.84
C PRO A 64 11.87 11.67 -8.64
N SER A 65 12.55 11.84 -7.51
CA SER A 65 13.52 10.88 -6.99
C SER A 65 12.98 9.47 -7.23
N PRO A 66 13.78 8.53 -7.77
CA PRO A 66 13.30 7.20 -8.06
C PRO A 66 12.71 6.61 -6.77
N SER A 67 11.41 6.30 -6.82
CA SER A 67 10.75 5.64 -5.72
C SER A 67 11.29 4.22 -5.58
N GLU A 68 11.39 3.76 -4.35
CA GLU A 68 11.85 2.42 -4.05
C GLU A 68 10.68 1.57 -3.54
N ILE A 69 10.44 0.43 -4.19
CA ILE A 69 9.37 -0.49 -3.81
C ILE A 69 10.00 -1.77 -3.25
N VAL A 70 9.74 -2.04 -1.97
CA VAL A 70 10.22 -3.27 -1.30
C VAL A 70 9.05 -4.21 -1.08
N PHE A 71 9.11 -5.37 -1.72
CA PHE A 71 8.17 -6.46 -1.49
C PHE A 71 8.60 -7.25 -0.26
N VAL A 72 7.70 -7.41 0.70
CA VAL A 72 7.92 -8.25 1.89
C VAL A 72 6.96 -9.43 1.81
N ALA A 73 7.50 -10.60 1.53
CA ALA A 73 6.74 -11.83 1.33
C ALA A 73 6.88 -12.75 2.55
N GLU A 74 5.76 -13.08 3.20
CA GLU A 74 5.75 -14.07 4.28
C GLU A 74 5.75 -15.49 3.69
N CYS A 75 6.66 -16.35 4.14
CA CYS A 75 6.85 -17.71 3.64
C CYS A 75 7.01 -18.72 4.79
N ASP A 76 6.27 -18.52 5.89
CA ASP A 76 6.30 -19.39 7.05
C ASP A 76 5.43 -20.65 6.87
N SER A 77 5.37 -21.51 7.90
CA SER A 77 4.61 -22.76 7.83
C SER A 77 3.11 -22.60 7.60
N HIS A 78 2.53 -21.43 7.93
CA HIS A 78 1.11 -21.15 7.72
C HIS A 78 0.80 -20.80 6.26
N MET A 79 1.83 -20.39 5.51
CA MET A 79 1.70 -20.05 4.09
C MET A 79 1.72 -21.26 3.16
N ARG A 80 1.87 -22.50 3.67
CA ARG A 80 2.08 -23.70 2.84
C ARG A 80 1.13 -23.81 1.66
N ASP A 81 -0.17 -23.66 1.92
CA ASP A 81 -1.19 -23.79 0.89
C ASP A 81 -1.34 -22.51 0.05
N ASP A 82 -0.84 -21.38 0.55
CA ASP A 82 -0.90 -20.06 -0.07
C ASP A 82 0.35 -19.69 -0.89
N ILE A 83 1.47 -20.43 -0.79
CA ILE A 83 2.72 -20.15 -1.54
C ILE A 83 2.45 -20.03 -3.06
N PRO A 84 1.71 -20.93 -3.72
CA PRO A 84 1.43 -20.79 -5.15
C PRO A 84 0.69 -19.48 -5.50
N MET A 85 -0.22 -19.06 -4.63
CA MET A 85 -0.96 -17.81 -4.78
C MET A 85 -0.04 -16.59 -4.55
N LEU A 86 0.81 -16.63 -3.53
CA LEU A 86 1.81 -15.61 -3.25
C LEU A 86 2.76 -15.42 -4.45
N ILE A 87 3.28 -16.51 -5.02
CA ILE A 87 4.15 -16.47 -6.22
C ILE A 87 3.39 -15.84 -7.39
N SER A 88 2.13 -16.21 -7.59
CA SER A 88 1.31 -15.66 -8.68
C SER A 88 1.05 -14.17 -8.52
N ALA A 89 0.73 -13.72 -7.30
CA ALA A 89 0.54 -12.31 -6.98
C ALA A 89 1.84 -11.51 -7.16
N LEU A 90 2.97 -12.02 -6.66
CA LEU A 90 4.29 -11.42 -6.85
C LEU A 90 4.61 -11.26 -8.33
N LYS A 91 4.39 -12.30 -9.15
CA LYS A 91 4.61 -12.24 -10.60
C LYS A 91 3.83 -11.12 -11.26
N ILE A 92 2.57 -10.92 -10.87
CA ILE A 92 1.72 -9.86 -11.40
C ILE A 92 2.27 -8.49 -10.97
N PHE A 93 2.48 -8.27 -9.67
CA PHE A 93 2.93 -6.98 -9.17
C PHE A 93 4.31 -6.56 -9.69
N LEU A 94 5.24 -7.51 -9.79
CA LEU A 94 6.58 -7.25 -10.32
C LEU A 94 6.56 -6.90 -11.81
N LYS A 95 5.64 -7.48 -12.59
CA LYS A 95 5.45 -7.13 -14.00
C LYS A 95 4.69 -5.81 -14.19
N SER A 96 3.98 -5.35 -13.17
CA SER A 96 3.20 -4.10 -13.21
C SER A 96 3.94 -2.91 -12.58
N LEU A 97 5.21 -3.07 -12.20
CA LEU A 97 5.99 -1.96 -11.65
C LEU A 97 6.13 -0.85 -12.68
N PRO A 98 6.01 0.43 -12.27
CA PRO A 98 6.26 1.55 -13.17
C PRO A 98 7.74 1.59 -13.57
N THR A 99 8.02 2.18 -14.72
CA THR A 99 9.41 2.42 -15.15
C THR A 99 10.10 3.45 -14.24
N ASN A 100 11.42 3.41 -14.13
CA ASN A 100 12.23 4.32 -13.32
C ASN A 100 12.00 4.20 -11.79
N VAL A 101 11.75 2.98 -11.32
CA VAL A 101 11.74 2.66 -9.88
C VAL A 101 12.87 1.71 -9.53
N LYS A 102 13.32 1.79 -8.28
CA LYS A 102 14.13 0.74 -7.67
C LYS A 102 13.22 -0.24 -6.96
N PHE A 103 13.60 -1.50 -6.93
CA PHE A 103 12.84 -2.49 -6.21
C PHE A 103 13.72 -3.58 -5.61
N ASN A 104 13.15 -4.29 -4.65
CA ASN A 104 13.75 -5.46 -4.03
C ASN A 104 12.66 -6.37 -3.45
N ILE A 105 13.02 -7.62 -3.21
CA ILE A 105 12.17 -8.58 -2.53
C ILE A 105 12.87 -9.13 -1.30
N ARG A 106 12.10 -9.24 -0.22
CA ARG A 106 12.51 -9.81 1.05
C ARG A 106 11.56 -10.92 1.41
N SER A 107 12.08 -12.13 1.54
CA SER A 107 11.32 -13.25 2.07
C SER A 107 11.49 -13.33 3.57
N PHE A 108 10.37 -13.43 4.27
CA PHE A 108 10.29 -13.64 5.69
C PHE A 108 9.99 -15.12 5.95
N ARG A 109 11.02 -15.87 6.37
CA ARG A 109 10.95 -17.29 6.75
C ARG A 109 11.27 -17.43 8.24
N THR A 110 12.16 -18.34 8.62
CA THR A 110 12.82 -18.39 9.94
C THR A 110 13.92 -17.32 10.11
N LYS A 111 14.33 -16.68 9.01
CA LYS A 111 15.18 -15.48 8.97
C LYS A 111 14.69 -14.56 7.86
N ILE A 112 15.19 -13.33 7.88
CA ILE A 112 15.01 -12.37 6.81
C ILE A 112 16.08 -12.64 5.76
N ASP A 113 15.65 -13.04 4.57
CA ASP A 113 16.53 -13.18 3.42
C ASP A 113 16.24 -12.08 2.40
N PHE A 114 17.32 -11.50 1.89
CA PHE A 114 17.29 -10.44 0.89
C PHE A 114 17.68 -11.06 -0.44
N LEU A 115 16.94 -10.75 -1.51
CA LEU A 115 17.43 -11.11 -2.85
C LEU A 115 18.71 -10.32 -3.17
N TRP A 116 18.69 -9.01 -2.92
CA TRP A 116 19.86 -8.15 -3.07
C TRP A 116 20.14 -7.35 -1.80
N PRO A 117 21.43 -7.09 -1.47
CA PRO A 117 21.79 -6.22 -0.35
C PRO A 117 21.25 -4.78 -0.49
N GLN A 118 21.01 -4.33 -1.73
CA GLN A 118 20.43 -3.04 -2.06
C GLN A 118 19.45 -3.20 -3.22
N SER A 119 18.40 -2.38 -3.22
CA SER A 119 17.41 -2.35 -4.30
C SER A 119 18.05 -1.97 -5.63
N LYS A 120 17.71 -2.71 -6.69
CA LYS A 120 18.19 -2.50 -8.05
C LYS A 120 17.14 -1.78 -8.88
N ASP A 121 17.56 -1.15 -9.98
CA ASP A 121 16.63 -0.54 -10.94
C ASP A 121 15.75 -1.60 -11.61
N TYR A 122 14.52 -1.23 -11.92
CA TYR A 122 13.60 -2.08 -12.67
C TYR A 122 14.05 -2.21 -14.13
N SER A 123 14.51 -3.39 -14.52
CA SER A 123 14.96 -3.74 -15.87
C SER A 123 14.57 -5.17 -16.22
N SER A 124 14.69 -5.56 -17.49
CA SER A 124 14.41 -6.94 -17.92
C SER A 124 15.31 -7.97 -17.23
N GLU A 125 16.58 -7.62 -16.98
CA GLU A 125 17.55 -8.48 -16.29
C GLU A 125 17.18 -8.69 -14.82
N THR A 126 16.94 -7.59 -14.09
CA THR A 126 16.60 -7.66 -12.66
C THR A 126 15.22 -8.29 -12.44
N LEU A 127 14.29 -8.10 -13.38
CA LEU A 127 13.01 -8.80 -13.40
C LEU A 127 13.21 -10.31 -13.58
N GLN A 128 14.07 -10.74 -14.50
CA GLN A 128 14.34 -12.16 -14.73
C GLN A 128 14.99 -12.81 -13.50
N GLU A 129 15.98 -12.17 -12.88
CA GLU A 129 16.60 -12.63 -11.62
C GLU A 129 15.54 -12.86 -10.53
N VAL A 130 14.66 -11.88 -10.34
CA VAL A 130 13.58 -11.95 -9.36
C VAL A 130 12.58 -13.07 -9.69
N MET A 131 12.21 -13.25 -10.95
CA MET A 131 11.27 -14.29 -11.38
C MET A 131 11.81 -15.69 -11.09
N GLN A 132 13.13 -15.89 -11.24
CA GLN A 132 13.79 -17.12 -10.85
C GLN A 132 13.82 -17.28 -9.32
N HIS A 133 14.11 -16.21 -8.58
CA HIS A 133 14.14 -16.24 -7.13
C HIS A 133 12.79 -16.63 -6.52
N ILE A 134 11.69 -15.96 -6.91
CA ILE A 134 10.36 -16.24 -6.37
C ILE A 134 9.84 -17.62 -6.75
N ALA A 135 10.34 -18.21 -7.85
CA ALA A 135 9.99 -19.58 -8.22
C ALA A 135 10.52 -20.62 -7.24
N THR A 136 11.50 -20.26 -6.40
CA THR A 136 12.04 -21.12 -5.33
C THR A 136 11.34 -20.90 -3.98
N PHE A 137 10.29 -20.08 -3.94
CA PHE A 137 9.53 -19.86 -2.71
C PHE A 137 8.80 -21.14 -2.29
N ASP A 138 8.83 -21.40 -0.99
CA ASP A 138 8.24 -22.57 -0.34
C ASP A 138 7.90 -22.19 1.11
N ALA A 139 7.09 -22.96 1.82
CA ALA A 139 6.82 -22.71 3.23
C ALA A 139 7.95 -23.29 4.09
N SER A 140 8.66 -22.43 4.81
CA SER A 140 9.67 -22.92 5.76
C SER A 140 9.01 -23.53 6.99
N TYR A 141 9.45 -24.74 7.37
CA TYR A 141 9.12 -25.31 8.67
C TYR A 141 9.90 -24.59 9.77
N GLY A 142 9.19 -24.05 10.75
CA GLY A 142 9.76 -23.26 11.83
C GLY A 142 8.88 -22.03 12.05
N GLY A 143 8.03 -22.11 13.06
CA GLY A 143 7.19 -20.98 13.44
C GLY A 143 8.07 -19.83 13.91
N MET A 144 7.99 -18.70 13.24
CA MET A 144 8.36 -17.43 13.84
C MET A 144 7.13 -16.56 13.95
N GLU A 145 6.58 -16.53 15.16
CA GLU A 145 6.09 -15.28 15.70
C GLU A 145 7.25 -14.30 15.66
N ASN A 146 7.11 -13.11 15.06
CA ASN A 146 7.68 -11.89 15.64
C ASN A 146 7.41 -10.64 14.80
N SER A 147 6.47 -9.83 15.28
CA SER A 147 6.39 -8.39 15.03
C SER A 147 7.76 -7.69 15.14
N ARG A 148 8.65 -8.18 16.00
CA ARG A 148 10.02 -7.67 16.18
C ARG A 148 10.87 -7.71 14.92
N GLN A 149 10.80 -8.77 14.12
CA GLN A 149 11.59 -8.86 12.89
C GLN A 149 11.03 -7.98 11.78
N LEU A 150 9.70 -7.86 11.71
CA LEU A 150 9.05 -6.89 10.85
C LEU A 150 9.43 -5.46 11.22
N LYS A 151 9.49 -5.10 12.51
CA LYS A 151 10.03 -3.81 12.96
C LYS A 151 11.49 -3.62 12.54
N LEU A 152 12.34 -4.64 12.70
CA LEU A 152 13.75 -4.57 12.30
C LEU A 152 13.90 -4.36 10.79
N LEU A 153 13.13 -5.10 9.98
CA LEU A 153 13.04 -4.95 8.53
C LEU A 153 12.76 -3.51 8.12
N LEU A 154 11.69 -2.95 8.68
CA LEU A 154 11.24 -1.61 8.31
C LEU A 154 12.22 -0.53 8.81
N LYS A 155 12.83 -0.72 9.98
CA LYS A 155 13.78 0.22 10.58
C LYS A 155 15.10 0.32 9.81
N VAL A 156 15.65 -0.80 9.33
CA VAL A 156 16.89 -0.81 8.53
C VAL A 156 16.73 0.01 7.25
N ASP A 157 15.55 -0.01 6.65
CA ASP A 157 15.29 0.70 5.41
C ASP A 157 14.95 2.17 5.58
N TYR A 158 14.21 2.52 6.63
CA TYR A 158 13.78 3.91 6.83
C TYR A 158 14.95 4.89 6.95
N LEU A 159 16.10 4.44 7.46
CA LEU A 159 17.29 5.29 7.64
C LEU A 159 17.98 5.71 6.33
N ARG A 160 17.49 5.26 5.16
CA ARG A 160 18.03 5.65 3.84
C ARG A 160 17.06 6.62 3.15
N TYR A 161 17.50 7.89 3.02
CA TYR A 161 16.77 9.12 2.64
C TYR A 161 16.03 9.17 1.27
N HIS A 162 15.23 8.17 0.90
CA HIS A 162 14.42 8.19 -0.34
C HIS A 162 12.96 7.75 -0.10
N TRP A 163 12.04 8.14 -0.99
CA TRP A 163 10.63 7.71 -0.94
C TRP A 163 10.53 6.20 -1.12
N LYS A 164 10.17 5.50 -0.04
CA LYS A 164 10.05 4.04 -0.01
C LYS A 164 8.60 3.62 0.21
N SER A 165 8.14 2.65 -0.56
CA SER A 165 6.87 1.96 -0.38
C SER A 165 7.12 0.49 -0.05
N PHE A 166 6.47 0.01 1.00
CA PHE A 166 6.50 -1.41 1.37
C PHE A 166 5.21 -2.07 0.94
N LEU A 167 5.31 -3.13 0.14
CA LEU A 167 4.17 -3.98 -0.18
C LEU A 167 4.33 -5.31 0.56
N LEU A 168 3.48 -5.51 1.55
CA LEU A 168 3.49 -6.70 2.40
C LEU A 168 2.47 -7.73 1.89
N LEU A 169 2.94 -8.95 1.65
CA LEU A 169 2.11 -10.07 1.18
C LEU A 169 2.11 -11.16 2.25
N MET A 170 0.96 -11.31 2.91
CA MET A 170 0.74 -12.22 4.04
C MET A 170 -0.72 -12.73 4.04
N PRO A 171 -1.03 -13.82 4.77
CA PRO A 171 -2.41 -14.27 4.94
C PRO A 171 -3.26 -13.19 5.59
N ALA A 172 -4.50 -13.04 5.13
CA ALA A 172 -5.46 -12.09 5.70
C ALA A 172 -5.69 -12.30 7.21
N SER A 173 -5.60 -13.55 7.68
CA SER A 173 -5.74 -13.91 9.10
C SER A 173 -4.70 -13.25 10.01
N ARG A 174 -3.53 -12.86 9.48
CA ARG A 174 -2.43 -12.27 10.26
C ARG A 174 -2.45 -10.74 10.30
N TRP A 175 -3.18 -10.09 9.39
CA TRP A 175 -3.25 -8.62 9.30
C TRP A 175 -3.55 -7.95 10.64
N ARG A 176 -4.56 -8.46 11.37
CA ARG A 176 -4.98 -7.90 12.67
C ARG A 176 -3.83 -7.85 13.68
N LYS A 177 -2.94 -8.85 13.68
CA LYS A 177 -1.79 -8.95 14.60
C LYS A 177 -0.66 -8.00 14.21
N HIS A 178 -0.49 -7.73 12.92
CA HIS A 178 0.57 -6.85 12.43
C HIS A 178 0.16 -5.38 12.38
N LYS A 179 -1.14 -5.06 12.30
CA LYS A 179 -1.66 -3.68 12.25
C LYS A 179 -1.09 -2.79 13.35
N GLU A 180 -1.14 -3.22 14.60
CA GLU A 180 -0.59 -2.45 15.74
C GLU A 180 0.93 -2.23 15.62
N THR A 181 1.65 -3.20 15.05
CA THR A 181 3.09 -3.09 14.83
C THR A 181 3.41 -2.04 13.77
N PHE A 182 2.61 -1.98 12.70
CA PHE A 182 2.72 -0.96 11.66
C PHE A 182 2.35 0.43 12.16
N GLU A 183 1.25 0.56 12.89
CA GLU A 183 0.81 1.85 13.46
C GLU A 183 1.85 2.38 14.46
N SER A 184 2.35 1.53 15.35
CA SER A 184 3.44 1.86 16.28
C SER A 184 4.70 2.29 15.54
N PHE A 185 5.09 1.58 14.48
CA PHE A 185 6.28 1.91 13.70
C PHE A 185 6.10 3.24 12.92
N ALA A 186 4.95 3.46 12.28
CA ALA A 186 4.65 4.70 11.59
C ALA A 186 4.69 5.90 12.55
N LEU A 187 4.15 5.75 13.77
CA LEU A 187 4.22 6.79 14.81
C LEU A 187 5.66 7.05 15.26
N GLU A 188 6.48 6.02 15.49
CA GLU A 188 7.90 6.18 15.84
C GLU A 188 8.70 6.93 14.77
N LEU A 189 8.33 6.81 13.50
CA LEU A 189 9.00 7.46 12.38
C LEU A 189 8.54 8.91 12.12
N VAL A 190 7.27 9.20 12.39
CA VAL A 190 6.63 10.49 12.10
C VAL A 190 6.77 11.46 13.28
N MET A 191 6.76 10.97 14.53
CA MET A 191 6.86 11.81 15.74
C MET A 191 8.11 12.72 15.80
N PRO A 192 9.31 12.33 15.35
CA PRO A 192 10.49 13.20 15.36
C PRO A 192 10.35 14.45 14.46
N PHE A 193 9.43 14.43 13.49
CA PHE A 193 9.19 15.55 12.57
C PHE A 193 8.17 16.57 13.09
N TYR A 194 7.37 16.23 14.11
CA TYR A 194 6.35 17.11 14.69
C TYR A 194 6.80 17.82 15.98
N LEU A 195 7.96 17.46 16.54
CA LEU A 195 8.49 18.02 17.80
C LEU A 195 9.70 18.94 17.61
N ARG A 196 9.89 19.50 16.41
CA ARG A 196 10.87 20.56 16.13
C ARG A 196 10.21 21.82 15.59
#